data_AF-A0A852V3L4-F1
#
_entry.id   AF-A0A852V3L4-F1
#
_cell.length_a   1.000
_cell.length_b   1.000
_cell.length_c   1.000
_cell.angle_alpha   90.00
_cell.angle_beta   90.00
_cell.angle_gamma   90.00
#
_symmetry.space_group_name_H-M   'P 1'
#
loop_
_entity.id
_entity.type
_entity.pdbx_description
1 polymer ?
#
loop_
_entity_poly.entity_id
_entity_poly.type
_entity_poly.pdbx_seq_one_letter_code
_entity_poly.pdbx_strand_id
1 'polypeptide(L)'
;MKIIGIAGSLRSGAYVRRLLEASGHELPASAGFGIWEGLEEVPPFGDGPLPGPVEELCRALSAADGVLIAAPAYSVLPPQLRHALDWASRRGGAVLVDKPVGVVTACLRPYEAIWTQIELRRVLGVAGAVVHGVDLPVSPAAGRFDEAGRIADPELRDRLRPVLRHLCAPQGATVPPSATRTVPAPAPGSAAVLSPASVRLPAPAARTVPAPGSAPIPSPASVRLPAPAAPQVLARTQAG
;
A
#
# COMPACT_ATOMS: atom_id res chain seq x y z
N MET A 1 13.07 -16.71 -13.37
CA MET A 1 12.29 -15.50 -13.05
C MET A 1 12.66 -15.06 -11.65
N LYS A 2 13.04 -13.81 -11.46
CA LYS A 2 13.44 -13.21 -10.19
C LYS A 2 12.53 -12.02 -9.89
N ILE A 3 11.80 -12.10 -8.79
CA ILE A 3 10.97 -11.00 -8.28
C ILE A 3 11.64 -10.42 -7.04
N ILE A 4 11.69 -9.08 -6.97
CA ILE A 4 12.22 -8.39 -5.80
C ILE A 4 11.11 -7.66 -5.05
N GLY A 5 11.04 -7.87 -3.75
CA GLY A 5 10.13 -7.22 -2.83
C GLY A 5 10.74 -5.98 -2.20
N ILE A 6 9.98 -4.90 -2.06
CA ILE A 6 10.35 -3.71 -1.30
C ILE A 6 9.28 -3.44 -0.23
N ALA A 7 9.69 -3.49 1.04
CA ALA A 7 8.83 -3.11 2.16
C ALA A 7 8.90 -1.59 2.36
N GLY A 8 7.81 -0.90 2.05
CA GLY A 8 7.70 0.56 2.03
C GLY A 8 7.68 1.24 3.40
N SER A 9 8.13 0.60 4.47
CA SER A 9 8.08 1.16 5.83
C SER A 9 9.36 0.84 6.59
N LEU A 10 10.03 1.88 7.10
CA LEU A 10 11.18 1.74 8.01
C LEU A 10 10.76 1.45 9.44
N ARG A 11 9.60 1.96 9.86
CA ARG A 11 8.99 1.51 11.11
C ARG A 11 8.72 0.03 10.96
N SER A 12 9.00 -0.74 12.00
CA SER A 12 8.71 -2.17 12.13
C SER A 12 7.21 -2.44 12.01
N GLY A 13 6.66 -2.21 10.83
CA GLY A 13 5.32 -2.58 10.43
C GLY A 13 5.41 -4.05 10.13
N ALA A 14 5.39 -4.87 11.19
CA ALA A 14 5.35 -6.33 11.07
C ALA A 14 4.32 -6.79 10.04
N TYR A 15 3.24 -6.01 9.87
CA TYR A 15 2.22 -6.26 8.87
C TYR A 15 2.62 -5.96 7.41
N VAL A 16 3.29 -4.85 7.11
CA VAL A 16 3.74 -4.54 5.73
C VAL A 16 4.73 -5.60 5.26
N ARG A 17 5.69 -5.93 6.12
CA ARG A 17 6.67 -6.99 5.86
C ARG A 17 6.00 -8.35 5.71
N ARG A 18 5.14 -8.74 6.66
CA ARG A 18 4.40 -10.01 6.60
C ARG A 18 3.54 -10.10 5.35
N LEU A 19 2.87 -9.02 4.93
CA LEU A 19 2.10 -8.99 3.69
C LEU A 19 3.00 -9.23 2.48
N LEU A 20 4.18 -8.61 2.45
CA LEU A 20 5.15 -8.80 1.37
C LEU A 20 5.66 -10.25 1.32
N GLU A 21 6.05 -10.82 2.46
CA GLU A 21 6.50 -12.21 2.60
C GLU A 21 5.40 -13.20 2.17
N ALA A 22 4.18 -13.00 2.68
CA ALA A 22 3.02 -13.81 2.35
C ALA A 22 2.66 -13.74 0.86
N SER A 23 2.84 -12.56 0.24
CA SER A 23 2.65 -12.39 -1.20
C SER A 23 3.71 -13.15 -2.00
N GLY A 24 4.95 -13.21 -1.49
CA GLY A 24 6.02 -14.03 -2.05
C GLY A 24 5.67 -15.52 -2.11
N HIS A 25 4.94 -16.04 -1.11
CA HIS A 25 4.49 -17.44 -1.09
C HIS A 25 3.43 -17.79 -2.15
N GLU A 26 2.72 -16.80 -2.70
CA GLU A 26 1.74 -17.00 -3.77
C GLU A 26 2.38 -16.92 -5.18
N LEU A 27 3.68 -16.63 -5.28
CA LEU A 27 4.40 -16.70 -6.53
C LEU A 27 4.54 -18.16 -7.01
N PRO A 28 4.66 -18.39 -8.33
CA PRO A 28 4.94 -19.71 -8.87
C PRO A 28 6.22 -20.29 -8.28
N ALA A 29 6.27 -21.62 -8.06
CA ALA A 29 7.46 -22.28 -7.51
C ALA A 29 8.74 -22.10 -8.36
N SER A 30 8.60 -21.74 -9.64
CA SER A 30 9.71 -21.43 -10.55
C SER A 30 10.23 -19.99 -10.44
N ALA A 31 9.57 -19.13 -9.67
CA ALA A 31 9.99 -17.76 -9.42
C ALA A 31 10.81 -17.68 -8.13
N GLY A 32 12.01 -17.11 -8.22
CA GLY A 32 12.77 -16.70 -7.05
C GLY A 32 12.20 -15.39 -6.50
N PHE A 33 11.99 -15.33 -5.19
CA PHE A 33 11.57 -14.11 -4.50
C PHE A 33 12.59 -13.72 -3.44
N GLY A 34 12.96 -12.45 -3.41
CA GLY A 34 13.83 -11.89 -2.37
C GLY A 34 13.36 -10.50 -1.98
N ILE A 35 13.54 -10.13 -0.71
CA ILE A 35 13.21 -8.80 -0.21
C ILE A 35 14.50 -7.98 -0.17
N TRP A 36 14.45 -6.76 -0.70
CA TRP A 36 15.53 -5.79 -0.58
C TRP A 36 15.36 -4.99 0.71
N GLU A 37 16.36 -5.04 1.59
CA GLU A 37 16.32 -4.50 2.96
C GLU A 37 16.99 -3.11 3.09
N GLY A 38 17.67 -2.63 2.05
CA GLY A 38 18.48 -1.41 2.11
C GLY A 38 17.71 -0.08 2.15
N LEU A 39 16.39 -0.10 2.39
CA LEU A 39 15.55 1.09 2.30
C LEU A 39 15.93 2.15 3.34
N GLU A 40 16.39 1.74 4.52
CA GLU A 40 16.81 2.65 5.59
C GLU A 40 18.05 3.47 5.22
N GLU A 41 18.92 2.90 4.38
CA GLU A 41 20.20 3.48 4.00
C GLU A 41 20.07 4.44 2.81
N VAL A 42 18.89 4.55 2.19
CA VAL A 42 18.66 5.43 1.05
C VAL A 42 18.67 6.89 1.52
N PRO A 43 19.61 7.72 1.01
CA PRO A 43 19.64 9.13 1.37
C PRO A 43 18.49 9.88 0.67
N PRO A 44 18.16 11.09 1.15
CA PRO A 44 17.24 11.98 0.44
C PRO A 44 17.61 12.13 -1.03
N PHE A 45 16.60 12.14 -1.89
CA PHE A 45 16.79 12.37 -3.32
C PHE A 45 17.37 13.76 -3.57
N GLY A 46 18.38 13.84 -4.45
CA GLY A 46 19.04 15.09 -4.78
C GLY A 46 19.97 14.97 -5.98
N ASP A 47 20.72 16.04 -6.19
CA ASP A 47 21.73 16.11 -7.24
C ASP A 47 23.04 15.44 -6.81
N GLY A 48 23.79 14.91 -7.77
CA GLY A 48 25.08 14.24 -7.50
C GLY A 48 25.18 12.82 -8.05
N PRO A 49 26.27 12.10 -7.74
CA PRO A 49 26.47 10.70 -8.14
C PRO A 49 25.47 9.78 -7.43
N LEU A 50 25.33 8.55 -7.95
CA LEU A 50 24.48 7.53 -7.34
C LEU A 50 25.09 7.10 -5.98
N PRO A 51 24.36 7.21 -4.86
CA PRO A 51 24.83 6.71 -3.56
C PRO A 51 24.97 5.19 -3.57
N GLY A 52 25.91 4.63 -2.79
CA GLY A 52 26.13 3.17 -2.73
C GLY A 52 24.86 2.32 -2.49
N PRO A 53 24.00 2.66 -1.50
CA PRO A 53 22.73 1.94 -1.28
C PRO A 53 21.77 2.01 -2.48
N VAL A 54 21.80 3.13 -3.21
CA VAL A 54 21.01 3.31 -4.43
C VAL A 54 21.59 2.51 -5.59
N GLU A 55 22.91 2.41 -5.70
CA GLU A 55 23.55 1.52 -6.69
C GLU A 55 23.17 0.05 -6.46
N GLU A 56 23.12 -0.37 -5.20
CA GLU A 56 22.64 -1.70 -4.84
C GLU A 56 21.18 -1.90 -5.21
N LEU A 57 20.31 -0.92 -4.89
CA LEU A 57 18.91 -0.94 -5.31
C LEU A 57 18.79 -1.06 -6.84
N CYS A 58 19.49 -0.23 -7.59
CA CYS A 58 19.47 -0.26 -9.05
C CYS A 58 19.95 -1.62 -9.58
N ARG A 59 21.03 -2.18 -9.04
CA ARG A 59 21.54 -3.51 -9.41
C ARG A 59 20.49 -4.60 -9.13
N ALA A 60 19.83 -4.52 -7.99
CA ALA A 60 18.81 -5.46 -7.56
C ALA A 60 17.57 -5.40 -8.48
N LEU A 61 17.11 -4.19 -8.83
CA LEU A 61 16.00 -3.94 -9.75
C LEU A 61 16.32 -4.33 -11.20
N SER A 62 17.54 -4.05 -11.68
CA SER A 62 18.00 -4.46 -13.01
C SER A 62 18.02 -5.99 -13.16
N ALA A 63 18.46 -6.70 -12.12
CA ALA A 63 18.52 -8.16 -12.12
C ALA A 63 17.15 -8.84 -11.91
N ALA A 64 16.11 -8.10 -11.52
CA ALA A 64 14.77 -8.63 -11.30
C ALA A 64 13.92 -8.53 -12.57
N ASP A 65 13.08 -9.52 -12.83
CA ASP A 65 12.09 -9.50 -13.91
C ASP A 65 10.87 -8.65 -13.54
N GLY A 66 10.55 -8.57 -12.25
CA GLY A 66 9.45 -7.77 -11.71
C GLY A 66 9.69 -7.35 -10.25
N VAL A 67 8.92 -6.35 -9.81
CA VAL A 67 9.06 -5.74 -8.47
C VAL A 67 7.72 -5.82 -7.75
N LEU A 68 7.72 -6.17 -6.47
CA LEU A 68 6.54 -6.11 -5.62
C LEU A 68 6.78 -5.11 -4.48
N ILE A 69 5.96 -4.07 -4.39
CA ILE A 69 6.05 -3.05 -3.34
C ILE A 69 4.88 -3.23 -2.38
N ALA A 70 5.18 -3.44 -1.11
CA ALA A 70 4.19 -3.38 -0.04
C ALA A 70 4.31 -2.05 0.69
N ALA A 71 3.29 -1.20 0.62
CA ALA A 71 3.33 0.13 1.23
C ALA A 71 2.30 0.26 2.37
N PRO A 72 2.61 0.94 3.48
CA PRO A 72 1.60 1.32 4.46
C PRO A 72 0.66 2.39 3.88
N ALA A 73 -0.61 2.38 4.27
CA ALA A 73 -1.55 3.43 3.96
C ALA A 73 -1.31 4.64 4.86
N TYR A 74 -0.76 5.69 4.26
CA TYR A 74 -0.61 6.99 4.84
C TYR A 74 -1.18 8.07 3.91
N SER A 75 -1.36 9.28 4.45
CA SER A 75 -1.74 10.46 3.65
C SER A 75 -0.67 10.85 2.63
N VAL A 76 0.60 10.47 2.87
CA VAL A 76 1.75 10.69 1.98
C VAL A 76 2.64 9.45 1.98
N LEU A 77 3.29 9.17 0.86
CA LEU A 77 4.22 8.04 0.76
C LEU A 77 5.36 8.19 1.78
N PRO A 78 5.81 7.11 2.44
CA PRO A 78 6.98 7.15 3.31
C PRO A 78 8.18 7.79 2.61
N PRO A 79 8.84 8.81 3.20
CA PRO A 79 9.87 9.59 2.53
C PRO A 79 10.98 8.73 1.91
N GLN A 80 11.44 7.71 2.63
CA GLN A 80 12.51 6.84 2.15
C GLN A 80 12.08 5.97 0.97
N LEU A 81 10.84 5.46 0.95
CA LEU A 81 10.31 4.79 -0.23
C LEU A 81 10.23 5.76 -1.41
N ARG A 82 9.78 6.99 -1.18
CA ARG A 82 9.73 8.03 -2.21
C ARG A 82 11.12 8.31 -2.79
N HIS A 83 12.11 8.55 -1.94
CA HIS A 83 13.48 8.80 -2.36
C HIS A 83 14.08 7.63 -3.13
N ALA A 84 13.85 6.39 -2.69
CA ALA A 84 14.31 5.19 -3.40
C ALA A 84 13.76 5.12 -4.83
N LEU A 85 12.46 5.41 -5.00
CA LEU A 85 11.82 5.42 -6.31
C LEU A 85 12.29 6.59 -7.20
N ASP A 86 12.46 7.78 -6.63
CA ASP A 86 12.96 8.94 -7.37
C ASP A 86 14.40 8.70 -7.85
N TRP A 87 15.26 8.11 -7.00
CA TRP A 87 16.60 7.70 -7.37
C TRP A 87 16.61 6.64 -8.49
N ALA A 88 15.78 5.60 -8.38
CA ALA A 88 15.65 4.54 -9.38
C ALA A 88 14.96 4.98 -10.70
N SER A 89 14.38 6.18 -10.74
CA SER A 89 13.78 6.78 -11.93
C SER A 89 14.80 7.58 -12.76
N ARG A 90 15.90 8.00 -12.14
CA ARG A 90 16.85 8.92 -12.76
C ARG A 90 17.52 8.31 -14.00
N ARG A 91 17.81 9.14 -15.02
CA ARG A 91 18.36 8.71 -16.33
C ARG A 91 19.65 7.86 -16.29
N GLY A 92 20.42 7.90 -15.20
CA GLY A 92 21.61 7.05 -14.98
C GLY A 92 21.30 5.68 -14.35
N GLY A 93 20.05 5.45 -13.96
CA GLY A 93 19.57 4.23 -13.33
C GLY A 93 18.10 4.00 -13.64
N ALA A 94 17.64 4.28 -14.87
CA ALA A 94 16.25 4.14 -15.35
C ALA A 94 15.78 2.68 -15.43
N VAL A 95 16.02 1.93 -14.35
CA VAL A 95 15.83 0.49 -14.18
C VAL A 95 14.35 0.12 -14.04
N LEU A 96 13.51 1.14 -13.84
CA LEU A 96 12.05 1.00 -13.74
C LEU A 96 11.33 1.12 -15.09
N VAL A 97 12.01 1.55 -16.15
CA VAL A 97 11.39 1.65 -17.50
C VAL A 97 10.96 0.27 -17.96
N ASP A 98 9.70 0.15 -18.37
CA ASP A 98 9.01 -1.09 -18.77
C ASP A 98 9.02 -2.21 -17.71
N LYS A 99 9.47 -1.91 -16.48
CA LYS A 99 9.53 -2.88 -15.39
C LYS A 99 8.10 -3.17 -14.89
N PRO A 100 7.67 -4.44 -14.84
CA PRO A 100 6.45 -4.83 -14.15
C PRO A 100 6.58 -4.54 -12.65
N VAL A 101 5.71 -3.68 -12.12
CA VAL A 101 5.67 -3.34 -10.69
C VAL A 101 4.29 -3.63 -10.13
N GLY A 102 4.24 -4.47 -9.11
CA GLY A 102 3.04 -4.81 -8.35
C GLY A 102 3.03 -4.01 -7.07
N VAL A 103 1.88 -3.46 -6.71
CA VAL A 103 1.72 -2.71 -5.46
C VAL A 103 0.65 -3.39 -4.61
N VAL A 104 0.90 -3.48 -3.30
CA VAL A 104 -0.10 -3.86 -2.28
C VAL A 104 -0.04 -2.86 -1.15
N THR A 105 -1.20 -2.36 -0.72
CA THR A 105 -1.26 -1.32 0.32
C THR A 105 -1.84 -1.87 1.61
N ALA A 106 -1.06 -1.86 2.68
CA ALA A 106 -1.49 -2.24 4.02
C ALA A 106 -2.26 -1.10 4.69
N CYS A 107 -3.54 -1.26 4.99
CA CYS A 107 -4.40 -0.22 5.56
C CYS A 107 -5.38 -0.78 6.58
N LEU A 108 -5.79 -0.05 7.61
CA LEU A 108 -6.88 -0.55 8.46
C LEU A 108 -8.21 -0.48 7.71
N ARG A 109 -8.43 0.61 6.96
CA ARG A 109 -9.64 0.81 6.14
C ARG A 109 -9.27 1.14 4.69
N PRO A 110 -10.00 0.62 3.69
CA PRO A 110 -9.65 0.80 2.27
C PRO A 110 -9.44 2.25 1.83
N TYR A 111 -10.22 3.19 2.36
CA TYR A 111 -10.11 4.60 1.98
C TYR A 111 -8.77 5.25 2.41
N GLU A 112 -8.09 4.68 3.40
CA GLU A 112 -6.79 5.19 3.88
C GLU A 112 -5.69 4.96 2.83
N ALA A 113 -5.86 3.94 1.99
CA ALA A 113 -4.90 3.58 0.96
C ALA A 113 -4.90 4.55 -0.23
N ILE A 114 -6.01 5.27 -0.48
CA ILE A 114 -6.24 6.04 -1.72
C ILE A 114 -5.07 6.97 -2.04
N TRP A 115 -4.59 7.74 -1.07
CA TRP A 115 -3.52 8.72 -1.30
C TRP A 115 -2.18 8.05 -1.61
N THR A 116 -1.81 7.03 -0.84
CA THR A 116 -0.61 6.22 -1.09
C THR A 116 -0.65 5.58 -2.48
N GLN A 117 -1.82 5.06 -2.87
CA GLN A 117 -2.05 4.43 -4.17
C GLN A 117 -1.94 5.42 -5.33
N ILE A 118 -2.55 6.59 -5.22
CA ILE A 118 -2.42 7.67 -6.22
C ILE A 118 -0.97 8.10 -6.36
N GLU A 119 -0.26 8.30 -5.25
CA GLU A 119 1.13 8.74 -5.29
C GLU A 119 2.05 7.68 -5.90
N LEU A 120 1.92 6.41 -5.51
CA LEU A 120 2.70 5.31 -6.09
C LEU A 120 2.46 5.17 -7.60
N ARG A 121 1.19 5.22 -8.05
CA ARG A 121 0.87 5.19 -9.48
C ARG A 121 1.53 6.35 -10.22
N ARG A 122 1.52 7.55 -9.64
CA ARG A 122 2.16 8.73 -10.24
C ARG A 122 3.68 8.56 -10.32
N VAL A 123 4.35 8.24 -9.22
CA VAL A 123 5.82 8.16 -9.15
C VAL A 123 6.35 7.04 -10.06
N LEU A 124 5.75 5.85 -9.98
CA LEU A 124 6.14 4.71 -10.81
C LEU A 124 5.81 4.96 -12.30
N GLY A 125 4.68 5.60 -12.59
CA GLY A 125 4.31 5.96 -13.96
C GLY A 125 5.28 6.98 -14.57
N VAL A 126 5.71 7.98 -13.81
CA VAL A 126 6.75 8.94 -14.24
C VAL A 126 8.09 8.24 -14.47
N ALA A 127 8.41 7.20 -13.70
CA ALA A 127 9.60 6.38 -13.87
C ALA A 127 9.53 5.39 -15.06
N GLY A 128 8.38 5.32 -15.76
CA GLY A 128 8.17 4.44 -16.90
C GLY A 128 7.82 2.99 -16.55
N ALA A 129 7.45 2.70 -15.30
CA ALA A 129 7.08 1.36 -14.88
C ALA A 129 5.67 0.95 -15.34
N VAL A 130 5.48 -0.35 -15.55
CA VAL A 130 4.17 -0.95 -15.84
C VAL A 130 3.53 -1.39 -14.53
N VAL A 131 2.62 -0.56 -14.00
CA VAL A 131 2.13 -0.71 -12.63
C VAL A 131 0.82 -1.50 -12.56
N HIS A 132 0.79 -2.54 -11.72
CA HIS A 132 -0.37 -3.38 -11.42
C HIS A 132 -0.66 -3.41 -9.92
N GLY A 133 -1.91 -3.74 -9.55
CA GLY A 133 -2.29 -3.96 -8.15
C GLY A 133 -2.37 -2.72 -7.27
N VAL A 134 -2.10 -1.52 -7.81
CA VAL A 134 -2.16 -0.27 -7.04
C VAL A 134 -3.49 -0.10 -6.30
N ASP A 135 -4.60 -0.65 -6.79
CA ASP A 135 -5.91 -0.56 -6.14
C ASP A 135 -6.21 -1.74 -5.19
N LEU A 136 -5.18 -2.37 -4.61
CA LEU A 136 -5.30 -3.50 -3.68
C LEU A 136 -5.01 -3.08 -2.22
N PRO A 137 -6.00 -2.49 -1.52
CA PRO A 137 -5.93 -2.27 -0.08
C PRO A 137 -6.11 -3.59 0.68
N VAL A 138 -5.28 -3.79 1.69
CA VAL A 138 -5.19 -5.02 2.49
C VAL A 138 -5.22 -4.65 3.96
N SER A 139 -6.25 -5.10 4.68
CA SER A 139 -6.39 -4.85 6.10
C SER A 139 -5.90 -5.99 6.99
N PRO A 140 -5.35 -5.66 8.19
CA PRO A 140 -4.97 -6.63 9.21
C PRO A 140 -6.22 -7.18 9.89
N ALA A 141 -7.01 -7.98 9.16
CA ALA A 141 -8.08 -8.78 9.75
C ALA A 141 -7.51 -10.07 10.34
N ALA A 142 -8.12 -10.54 11.43
CA ALA A 142 -7.80 -11.84 12.01
C ALA A 142 -7.98 -12.95 10.96
N GLY A 143 -7.07 -13.93 10.95
CA GLY A 143 -7.13 -15.06 10.00
C GLY A 143 -6.70 -14.75 8.57
N ARG A 144 -6.16 -13.55 8.28
CA ARG A 144 -5.60 -13.23 6.95
C ARG A 144 -4.36 -14.04 6.59
N PHE A 145 -3.54 -14.34 7.60
CA PHE A 145 -2.34 -15.14 7.46
C PHE A 145 -2.41 -16.35 8.39
N ASP A 146 -1.89 -17.49 7.94
CA ASP A 146 -1.70 -18.67 8.77
C ASP A 146 -0.44 -18.56 9.66
N GLU A 147 -0.21 -19.55 10.52
CA GLU A 147 0.97 -19.62 11.39
C GLU A 147 2.30 -19.70 10.62
N ALA A 148 2.26 -20.17 9.37
CA ALA A 148 3.40 -20.23 8.47
C ALA A 148 3.62 -18.93 7.69
N GLY A 149 2.83 -17.88 7.94
CA GLY A 149 2.93 -16.60 7.26
C GLY A 149 2.37 -16.57 5.83
N ARG A 150 1.59 -17.58 5.43
CA ARG A 150 0.93 -17.61 4.10
C ARG A 150 -0.43 -16.98 4.17
N ILE A 151 -0.94 -16.50 3.02
CA ILE A 151 -2.29 -15.95 2.92
C ILE A 151 -3.31 -17.07 3.16
N ALA A 152 -4.12 -16.95 4.22
CA ALA A 152 -5.21 -17.87 4.53
C ALA A 152 -6.56 -17.38 3.98
N ASP A 153 -6.72 -16.07 3.79
CA ASP A 153 -7.91 -15.43 3.22
C ASP A 153 -7.99 -15.71 1.69
N PRO A 154 -8.97 -16.51 1.23
CA PRO A 154 -9.10 -16.86 -0.19
C PRO A 154 -9.45 -15.65 -1.07
N GLU A 155 -10.18 -14.65 -0.56
CA GLU A 155 -10.55 -13.46 -1.32
C GLU A 155 -9.32 -12.58 -1.58
N LEU A 156 -8.48 -12.39 -0.56
CA LEU A 156 -7.21 -11.69 -0.72
C LEU A 156 -6.31 -12.40 -1.73
N ARG A 157 -6.21 -13.74 -1.63
CA ARG A 157 -5.42 -14.55 -2.54
C ARG A 157 -5.89 -14.40 -3.99
N ASP A 158 -7.19 -14.44 -4.24
CA ASP A 158 -7.76 -14.31 -5.58
C ASP A 158 -7.56 -12.92 -6.19
N ARG A 159 -7.53 -11.87 -5.35
CA ARG A 159 -7.20 -10.50 -5.79
C ARG A 159 -5.71 -10.28 -6.02
N LEU A 160 -4.85 -10.96 -5.25
CA LEU A 160 -3.39 -10.81 -5.33
C LEU A 160 -2.79 -11.58 -6.52
N ARG A 161 -3.27 -12.79 -6.79
CA ARG A 161 -2.73 -13.66 -7.86
C ARG A 161 -2.67 -12.98 -9.23
N PRO A 162 -3.70 -12.24 -9.69
CA PRO A 162 -3.61 -11.47 -10.92
C PRO A 162 -2.43 -10.49 -10.91
N VAL A 163 -2.20 -9.76 -9.82
CA VAL A 163 -1.07 -8.83 -9.69
C VAL A 163 0.26 -9.56 -9.86
N LEU A 164 0.45 -10.67 -9.13
CA LEU A 164 1.68 -11.47 -9.18
C LEU A 164 1.94 -12.09 -10.55
N ARG A 165 0.88 -12.51 -11.26
CA ARG A 165 1.00 -13.04 -12.63
C ARG A 165 1.57 -12.01 -13.59
N HIS A 166 1.19 -10.73 -13.46
CA HIS A 166 1.74 -9.67 -14.30
C HIS A 166 3.24 -9.45 -14.03
N LEU A 167 3.70 -9.67 -12.80
CA LEU A 167 5.14 -9.60 -12.46
C LEU A 167 5.96 -10.73 -13.05
N CYS A 168 5.31 -11.87 -13.30
CA CYS A 168 5.95 -13.05 -13.88
C CYS A 168 5.80 -13.11 -15.41
N ALA A 169 5.08 -12.16 -16.02
CA ALA A 169 4.89 -12.13 -17.46
C ALA A 169 6.21 -11.76 -18.15
N PRO A 170 6.58 -12.45 -19.25
CA PRO A 170 7.80 -12.13 -19.98
C PRO A 170 7.75 -10.69 -20.50
N GLN A 171 8.82 -9.93 -20.26
CA GLN A 171 8.95 -8.57 -20.76
C GLN A 171 8.85 -8.58 -22.29
N GLY A 172 7.91 -7.81 -22.85
CA GLY A 172 7.64 -7.78 -24.30
C GLY A 172 6.39 -8.54 -24.75
N ALA A 173 5.67 -9.23 -23.87
CA ALA A 173 4.28 -9.61 -24.15
C ALA A 173 3.41 -8.35 -24.10
N THR A 174 3.40 -7.61 -25.20
CA THR A 174 2.36 -6.63 -25.49
C THR A 174 1.04 -7.37 -25.33
N VAL A 175 0.32 -7.10 -24.24
CA VAL A 175 -1.10 -7.38 -24.19
C VAL A 175 -1.66 -6.69 -25.44
N PRO A 176 -2.23 -7.40 -26.43
CA PRO A 176 -2.89 -6.72 -27.54
C PRO A 176 -3.90 -5.77 -26.89
N PRO A 177 -3.95 -4.49 -27.29
CA PRO A 177 -4.80 -3.52 -26.62
C PRO A 177 -6.21 -4.12 -26.56
N SER A 178 -6.65 -4.45 -25.34
CA SER A 178 -8.02 -4.89 -25.08
C SER A 178 -8.91 -3.90 -25.80
N ALA A 179 -9.67 -4.41 -26.78
CA ALA A 179 -10.37 -3.65 -27.80
C ALA A 179 -10.83 -2.31 -27.23
N THR A 180 -10.13 -1.24 -27.61
CA THR A 180 -10.50 0.11 -27.24
C THR A 180 -11.90 0.30 -27.79
N ARG A 181 -12.90 0.27 -26.91
CA ARG A 181 -14.23 0.71 -27.29
C ARG A 181 -14.11 2.20 -27.52
N THR A 182 -13.90 2.59 -28.77
CA THR A 182 -13.96 3.98 -29.21
C THR A 182 -15.35 4.49 -28.89
N VAL A 183 -15.47 5.21 -27.78
CA VAL A 183 -16.63 6.06 -27.55
C VAL A 183 -16.37 7.30 -28.42
N PRO A 184 -17.22 7.60 -29.41
CA PRO A 184 -17.05 8.80 -30.22
C PRO A 184 -17.09 10.02 -29.29
N ALA A 185 -16.13 10.92 -29.45
CA ALA A 185 -16.15 12.20 -28.75
C ALA A 185 -17.48 12.91 -29.09
N PRO A 186 -18.22 13.42 -28.10
CA PRO A 186 -19.42 14.19 -28.38
C PRO A 186 -19.03 15.43 -29.19
N ALA A 187 -19.82 15.76 -30.21
CA ALA A 187 -19.62 16.95 -31.02
C ALA A 187 -19.53 18.20 -30.12
N PRO A 188 -18.65 19.17 -30.42
CA PRO A 188 -18.56 20.41 -29.65
C PRO A 188 -19.95 21.08 -29.62
N GLY A 189 -20.51 21.22 -28.42
CA GLY A 189 -21.86 21.78 -28.19
C GLY A 189 -22.96 20.77 -27.83
N SER A 190 -22.70 19.45 -27.82
CA SER A 190 -23.72 18.43 -27.52
C SER A 190 -23.74 17.93 -26.07
N ALA A 191 -22.93 18.50 -25.18
CA ALA A 191 -23.06 18.20 -23.75
C ALA A 191 -24.38 18.80 -23.26
N ALA A 192 -25.40 17.96 -23.08
CA ALA A 192 -26.61 18.36 -22.37
C ALA A 192 -26.20 18.82 -20.97
N VAL A 193 -26.20 20.13 -20.76
CA VAL A 193 -26.07 20.72 -19.43
C VAL A 193 -27.27 20.20 -18.65
N LEU A 194 -27.01 19.25 -17.73
CA LEU A 194 -28.04 18.81 -16.80
C LEU A 194 -28.47 20.01 -15.98
N SER A 195 -29.71 20.45 -16.19
CA SER A 195 -30.30 21.52 -15.39
C SER A 195 -30.27 21.10 -13.91
N PRO A 196 -29.85 21.99 -12.99
CA PRO A 196 -29.70 21.65 -11.57
C PRO A 196 -31.01 21.18 -10.90
N ALA A 197 -32.15 21.31 -11.57
CA ALA A 197 -33.46 20.84 -11.10
C ALA A 197 -33.71 19.33 -11.24
N SER A 198 -32.87 18.57 -11.97
CA SER A 198 -33.12 17.14 -12.25
C SER A 198 -32.47 16.17 -11.27
N VAL A 199 -31.65 16.66 -10.33
CA VAL A 199 -31.03 15.83 -9.30
C VAL A 199 -31.95 15.77 -8.08
N ARG A 200 -32.72 14.68 -7.94
CA ARG A 200 -33.38 14.36 -6.66
C ARG A 200 -32.33 13.83 -5.69
N LEU A 201 -31.86 14.72 -4.81
CA LEU A 201 -31.13 14.31 -3.61
C LEU A 201 -32.10 13.57 -2.67
N PRO A 202 -31.68 12.45 -2.05
CA PRO A 202 -32.46 11.83 -0.98
C PRO A 202 -32.63 12.83 0.18
N ALA A 203 -33.85 12.91 0.73
CA ALA A 203 -34.16 13.81 1.84
C ALA A 203 -33.22 13.51 3.04
N PRO A 204 -32.63 14.54 3.67
CA PRO A 204 -31.84 14.33 4.88
C PRO A 204 -32.75 13.77 5.98
N ALA A 205 -32.35 12.64 6.57
CA ALA A 205 -32.99 12.17 7.80
C ALA A 205 -32.91 13.31 8.82
N ALA A 206 -34.06 13.74 9.33
CA ALA A 206 -34.17 14.81 10.32
C ALA A 206 -33.45 14.39 11.61
N ARG A 207 -32.15 14.66 11.71
CA ARG A 207 -31.46 14.78 12.99
C ARG A 207 -31.58 16.24 13.40
N THR A 208 -32.37 16.49 14.42
CA THR A 208 -32.38 17.75 15.16
C THR A 208 -30.98 17.99 15.69
N VAL A 209 -30.26 18.94 15.08
CA VAL A 209 -29.03 19.48 15.65
C VAL A 209 -29.45 20.46 16.75
N PRO A 210 -29.11 20.23 18.02
CA PRO A 210 -29.43 21.19 19.08
C PRO A 210 -28.66 22.50 18.84
N ALA A 211 -29.28 23.63 19.21
CA ALA A 211 -28.69 24.95 19.02
C ALA A 211 -27.34 25.07 19.76
N PRO A 212 -26.36 25.79 19.18
CA PRO A 212 -25.08 26.02 19.84
C PRO A 212 -25.31 26.73 21.18
N GLY A 213 -24.89 26.09 22.27
CA GLY A 213 -25.04 26.59 23.65
C GLY A 213 -26.14 25.94 24.50
N SER A 214 -26.93 25.00 23.97
CA SER A 214 -28.02 24.34 24.72
C SER A 214 -27.62 23.06 25.46
N ALA A 215 -26.38 22.60 25.32
CA ALA A 215 -25.88 21.45 26.08
C ALA A 215 -25.33 21.95 27.45
N PRO A 216 -25.85 21.45 28.58
CA PRO A 216 -25.30 21.82 29.89
C PRO A 216 -23.84 21.34 29.97
N ILE A 217 -22.94 22.27 30.31
CA ILE A 217 -21.55 21.95 30.62
C ILE A 217 -21.55 21.17 31.94
N PRO A 218 -21.06 19.92 31.99
CA PRO A 218 -20.98 19.19 33.24
C PRO A 218 -19.96 19.85 34.18
N SER A 219 -20.39 20.11 35.42
CA SER A 219 -19.58 20.69 36.48
C SER A 219 -18.43 19.75 36.88
N PRO A 220 -17.21 20.25 37.17
CA PRO A 220 -16.07 19.41 37.51
C PRO A 220 -16.18 18.93 38.96
N ALA A 221 -16.88 17.82 39.18
CA ALA A 221 -16.84 17.11 40.45
C ALA A 221 -16.84 15.59 40.24
N SER A 222 -15.70 14.98 40.59
CA SER A 222 -15.55 13.57 40.97
C SER A 222 -15.53 12.51 39.86
N VAL A 223 -14.43 12.46 39.09
CA VAL A 223 -14.01 11.19 38.46
C VAL A 223 -13.41 10.31 39.56
N ARG A 224 -14.10 9.22 39.94
CA ARG A 224 -13.49 8.14 40.72
C ARG A 224 -12.60 7.33 39.78
N LEU A 225 -11.29 7.45 39.95
CA LEU A 225 -10.31 6.54 39.37
C LEU A 225 -10.39 5.19 40.09
N PRO A 226 -10.37 4.04 39.37
CA PRO A 226 -10.23 2.73 40.01
C PRO A 226 -8.84 2.60 40.65
N ALA A 227 -8.79 2.06 41.86
CA ALA A 227 -7.54 1.83 42.59
C ALA A 227 -6.65 0.81 41.86
N PRO A 228 -5.30 0.97 41.89
CA PRO A 228 -4.39 0.01 41.30
C PRO A 228 -4.45 -1.34 42.03
N ALA A 229 -4.51 -2.44 41.29
CA ALA A 229 -4.43 -3.78 41.83
C ALA A 229 -3.09 -3.98 42.55
N ALA A 230 -3.15 -4.42 43.81
CA ALA A 230 -1.96 -4.70 44.62
C ALA A 230 -1.15 -5.87 44.03
N PRO A 231 0.19 -5.86 44.18
CA PRO A 231 1.05 -6.94 43.71
C PRO A 231 0.84 -8.20 44.57
N GLN A 232 0.55 -9.33 43.92
CA GLN A 232 0.53 -10.63 44.59
C GLN A 232 1.95 -11.07 44.93
N VAL A 233 2.33 -10.89 46.19
CA VAL A 233 3.53 -11.50 46.79
C VAL A 233 3.19 -12.96 47.10
N LEU A 234 3.84 -13.89 46.41
CA LEU A 234 3.85 -15.31 46.73
C LEU A 234 4.49 -15.51 48.12
N ALA A 235 3.66 -15.79 49.12
CA ALA A 235 4.12 -16.31 50.39
C ALA A 235 4.56 -17.77 50.21
N ARG A 236 5.86 -18.04 50.41
CA ARG A 236 6.38 -19.37 50.71
C ARG A 236 5.88 -19.75 52.10
N THR A 237 5.02 -20.75 52.19
CA THR A 237 4.73 -21.45 53.44
C THR A 237 5.65 -22.67 53.52
N GLN A 238 6.66 -22.60 54.39
CA GLN A 238 7.22 -23.79 55.04
C GLN A 238 6.29 -24.18 56.20
N ALA A 239 5.89 -25.45 56.24
CA ALA A 239 5.71 -26.25 57.46
C ALA A 239 5.20 -27.65 57.05
N GLY A 240 5.98 -28.69 57.37
CA GLY A 240 5.65 -30.10 57.15
C GLY A 240 6.78 -30.87 56.48
#